data_AF-A0A2D5W4Z9-F1
#
_entry.id   AF-A0A2D5W4Z9-F1
#
_cell.length_a   1.000
_cell.length_b   1.000
_cell.length_c   1.000
_cell.angle_alpha   90.00
_cell.angle_beta   90.00
_cell.angle_gamma   90.00
#
_symmetry.space_group_name_H-M   'P 1'
#
loop_
_entity.id
_entity.type
_entity.pdbx_description
1 polymer ?
#
loop_
_entity_poly.entity_id
_entity_poly.type
_entity_poly.pdbx_seq_one_letter_code
_entity_poly.pdbx_strand_id
1 'polypeptide(L)'
;MGPTTGFVVFLLITLACLGAVILTGRAARRAAHLSCVAAAVACLGVTIYFAEQLGGLYDLEAAGWITPTHLILAKVTVVAYLIPVVTGLRTIRDEAGKGLHCKAAHLVIALTVLTAISGTAMVLMATPLGAS
;
A
#
# COMPACT_ATOMS: atom_id res chain seq x y z
N MET A 1 21.06 -2.60 -3.89
CA MET A 1 20.38 -1.79 -2.84
C MET A 1 20.01 -2.73 -1.71
N GLY A 2 20.29 -2.39 -0.45
CA GLY A 2 19.95 -3.25 0.69
C GLY A 2 18.43 -3.31 0.95
N PRO A 3 17.91 -4.34 1.65
CA PRO A 3 16.48 -4.49 1.91
C PRO A 3 15.83 -3.30 2.61
N THR A 4 16.48 -2.74 3.64
CA THR A 4 15.98 -1.57 4.37
C THR A 4 15.87 -0.34 3.49
N THR A 5 16.92 -0.03 2.71
CA THR A 5 16.92 1.10 1.78
C THR A 5 15.86 0.91 0.71
N GLY A 6 15.75 -0.30 0.16
CA GLY A 6 14.75 -0.62 -0.87
C GLY A 6 13.33 -0.48 -0.36
N PHE A 7 13.04 -1.00 0.83
CA PHE A 7 11.75 -0.84 1.48
C PHE A 7 11.40 0.64 1.67
N VAL A 8 12.28 1.45 2.28
CA VAL A 8 12.00 2.88 2.55
C VAL A 8 11.79 3.65 1.25
N VAL A 9 12.68 3.48 0.26
CA VAL A 9 12.58 4.20 -1.02
C VAL A 9 11.28 3.85 -1.74
N PHE A 10 10.97 2.56 -1.90
CA PHE A 10 9.76 2.15 -2.62
C PHE A 10 8.48 2.42 -1.83
N LEU A 11 8.52 2.42 -0.49
CA LEU A 11 7.40 2.86 0.33
C LEU A 11 7.08 4.34 0.07
N LEU A 12 8.10 5.22 0.08
CA LEU A 12 7.91 6.65 -0.20
C LEU A 12 7.42 6.90 -1.63
N ILE A 13 7.97 6.18 -2.62
CA ILE A 13 7.50 6.27 -4.01
C ILE A 13 6.04 5.79 -4.10
N THR A 14 5.68 4.68 -3.45
CA THR A 14 4.29 4.19 -3.40
C THR A 14 3.35 5.25 -2.84
N LEU A 15 3.70 5.90 -1.73
CA LEU A 15 2.91 6.97 -1.13
C LEU A 15 2.77 8.18 -2.06
N ALA A 16 3.86 8.58 -2.74
CA ALA A 16 3.83 9.65 -3.73
C ALA A 16 2.92 9.30 -4.92
N CYS A 17 2.98 8.07 -5.43
CA CYS A 17 2.09 7.58 -6.49
C CYS A 17 0.62 7.57 -6.03
N LEU A 18 0.32 7.15 -4.80
CA LEU A 18 -1.05 7.20 -4.26
C LEU A 18 -1.57 8.64 -4.15
N GLY A 19 -0.71 9.58 -3.72
CA GLY A 19 -1.04 11.00 -3.76
C GLY A 19 -1.36 11.46 -5.18
N ALA A 20 -0.54 11.08 -6.16
CA ALA A 20 -0.78 11.38 -7.57
C ALA A 20 -2.09 10.77 -8.09
N VAL A 21 -2.43 9.52 -7.72
CA VAL A 21 -3.70 8.85 -8.07
C VAL A 21 -4.90 9.69 -7.63
N ILE A 22 -4.88 10.23 -6.42
CA ILE A 22 -5.94 11.11 -5.90
C ILE A 22 -6.01 12.39 -6.73
N LEU A 23 -4.87 13.06 -6.94
CA LEU A 23 -4.81 14.33 -7.68
C LEU A 23 -5.30 14.19 -9.12
N THR A 24 -4.81 13.19 -9.85
CA THR A 24 -5.22 12.92 -11.24
C THR A 24 -6.67 12.45 -11.33
N GLY A 25 -7.15 11.71 -10.33
CA GLY A 25 -8.55 11.28 -10.22
C GLY A 25 -9.50 12.46 -10.04
N ARG A 26 -9.17 13.39 -9.12
CA ARG A 26 -9.94 14.63 -8.91
C ARG A 26 -9.92 15.56 -10.11
N ALA A 27 -8.80 15.61 -10.83
CA ALA A 27 -8.65 16.39 -12.06
C ALA A 27 -9.33 15.73 -13.29
N ALA A 28 -10.03 14.60 -13.12
CA ALA A 28 -10.67 13.83 -14.20
C ALA A 28 -9.72 13.43 -15.35
N ARG A 29 -8.41 13.35 -15.08
CA ARG A 29 -7.38 12.97 -16.08
C ARG A 29 -7.24 11.46 -16.15
N ARG A 30 -8.16 10.78 -16.83
CA ARG A 30 -8.26 9.30 -16.86
C ARG A 30 -6.95 8.59 -17.22
N ALA A 31 -6.30 8.98 -18.31
CA ALA A 31 -5.06 8.33 -18.75
C ALA A 31 -3.92 8.48 -17.72
N ALA A 32 -3.76 9.69 -17.16
CA ALA A 32 -2.79 9.95 -16.10
C ALA A 32 -3.14 9.15 -14.83
N HIS A 33 -4.41 9.12 -14.44
CA HIS A 33 -4.88 8.36 -13.28
C HIS A 33 -4.59 6.87 -13.41
N LEU A 34 -4.93 6.24 -14.54
CA LEU A 34 -4.64 4.82 -14.77
C LEU A 34 -3.14 4.54 -14.77
N SER A 35 -2.33 5.44 -15.33
CA SER A 35 -0.87 5.34 -15.30
C SER A 35 -0.33 5.42 -13.87
N CYS A 36 -0.83 6.36 -13.06
CA CYS A 36 -0.47 6.50 -11.64
C CYS A 36 -0.93 5.29 -10.82
N VAL A 37 -2.09 4.71 -11.10
CA VAL A 37 -2.57 3.47 -10.44
C VAL A 37 -1.63 2.31 -10.76
N ALA A 38 -1.28 2.11 -12.04
CA ALA A 38 -0.34 1.06 -12.44
C ALA A 38 1.03 1.23 -11.77
N ALA A 39 1.55 2.48 -11.75
CA ALA A 39 2.80 2.80 -11.07
C ALA A 39 2.73 2.53 -9.56
N ALA A 40 1.63 2.92 -8.90
CA ALA A 40 1.43 2.67 -7.47
C ALA A 40 1.41 1.17 -7.15
N VAL A 41 0.70 0.37 -7.95
CA VAL A 41 0.65 -1.10 -7.78
C VAL A 41 2.02 -1.73 -7.98
N ALA A 42 2.76 -1.32 -9.02
CA ALA A 42 4.12 -1.81 -9.26
C ALA A 42 5.06 -1.46 -8.09
N CYS A 43 5.06 -0.21 -7.64
CA CYS A 43 5.90 0.22 -6.52
C CYS A 43 5.51 -0.46 -5.21
N LEU A 44 4.22 -0.69 -4.97
CA LEU A 44 3.75 -1.43 -3.81
C LEU A 44 4.25 -2.89 -3.85
N GLY A 45 4.20 -3.53 -5.03
CA GLY A 45 4.74 -4.88 -5.21
C GLY A 45 6.24 -4.95 -4.87
N VAL A 46 7.02 -3.96 -5.32
CA VAL A 46 8.45 -3.87 -4.99
C VAL A 46 8.65 -3.57 -3.48
N THR A 47 7.80 -2.76 -2.88
CA THR A 47 7.82 -2.48 -1.43
C THR A 47 7.61 -3.77 -0.63
N ILE A 48 6.63 -4.59 -1.02
CA ILE A 48 6.34 -5.89 -0.40
C ILE A 48 7.52 -6.85 -0.56
N TYR A 49 8.14 -6.90 -1.76
CA TYR A 49 9.33 -7.74 -1.99
C TYR A 49 10.50 -7.40 -1.05
N PHE A 50 10.74 -6.12 -0.79
CA PHE A 50 11.76 -5.72 0.19
C PHE A 50 11.30 -5.93 1.64
N ALA A 51 10.00 -5.80 1.93
CA ALA A 51 9.45 -6.10 3.26
C ALA A 51 9.57 -7.59 3.62
N GLU A 52 9.34 -8.50 2.67
CA GLU A 52 9.56 -9.94 2.87
C GLU A 52 11.02 -10.26 3.19
N GLN A 53 11.96 -9.62 2.48
CA GLN A 53 13.39 -9.75 2.81
C GLN A 53 13.73 -9.22 4.20
N LEU A 54 13.13 -8.10 4.62
CA LEU A 54 13.29 -7.59 5.98
C LEU A 54 12.77 -8.59 7.03
N GLY A 55 11.69 -9.31 6.74
CA GLY A 55 11.17 -10.38 7.61
C GLY A 55 12.15 -11.54 7.81
N GLY A 56 13.12 -11.73 6.90
CA GLY A 56 14.21 -12.69 7.07
C GLY A 56 15.41 -12.14 7.86
N LEU A 57 15.45 -10.83 8.13
CA LEU A 57 16.57 -10.15 8.81
C LEU A 57 16.21 -9.68 10.23
N TYR A 58 14.93 -9.65 10.56
CA TYR A 58 14.42 -9.14 11.84
C TYR A 58 13.51 -10.15 12.51
N ASP A 59 13.61 -10.28 13.83
CA ASP A 59 12.60 -10.94 14.64
C ASP A 59 11.40 -10.01 14.78
N LEU A 60 10.42 -10.21 13.90
CA LEU A 60 9.18 -9.45 13.90
C LEU A 60 8.28 -9.81 15.09
N GLU A 61 8.46 -10.97 15.74
CA GLU A 61 7.64 -11.33 16.90
C GLU A 61 7.96 -10.45 18.12
N ALA A 62 9.20 -9.93 18.19
CA ALA A 62 9.61 -8.95 19.19
C ALA A 62 8.75 -7.66 19.21
N ALA A 63 8.10 -7.31 18.09
CA ALA A 63 7.18 -6.18 18.02
C ALA A 63 5.81 -6.45 18.70
N GLY A 64 5.61 -7.64 19.27
CA GLY A 64 4.46 -7.99 20.10
C GLY A 64 3.14 -7.95 19.33
N TRP A 65 2.12 -7.29 19.90
CA TRP A 65 0.75 -7.24 19.35
C TRP A 65 0.65 -6.49 18.01
N ILE A 66 1.67 -5.72 17.62
CA ILE A 66 1.68 -4.98 16.35
C ILE A 66 1.81 -5.94 15.17
N THR A 67 2.60 -7.00 15.28
CA THR A 67 2.83 -7.98 14.20
C THR A 67 1.55 -8.65 13.72
N PRO A 68 0.74 -9.32 14.58
CA PRO A 68 -0.51 -9.91 14.13
C PRO A 68 -1.50 -8.85 13.63
N THR A 69 -1.52 -7.65 14.25
CA THR A 69 -2.38 -6.55 13.83
C THR A 69 -2.04 -6.08 12.41
N HIS A 70 -0.76 -5.85 12.13
CA HIS A 70 -0.27 -5.47 10.81
C HIS A 70 -0.59 -6.55 9.77
N LEU A 71 -0.34 -7.82 10.08
CA LEU A 71 -0.60 -8.93 9.15
C LEU A 71 -2.09 -9.07 8.82
N ILE A 72 -2.99 -8.90 9.80
CA ILE A 72 -4.44 -8.88 9.57
C ILE A 72 -4.81 -7.68 8.68
N LEU A 73 -4.33 -6.49 9.03
CA LEU A 73 -4.63 -5.27 8.29
C LEU A 73 -4.11 -5.32 6.85
N ALA A 74 -2.91 -5.88 6.63
CA ALA A 74 -2.33 -6.10 5.31
C ALA A 74 -3.20 -7.03 4.47
N LYS A 75 -3.63 -8.17 5.02
CA LYS A 75 -4.54 -9.11 4.34
C LYS A 75 -5.87 -8.45 3.97
N VAL A 76 -6.50 -7.75 4.92
CA VAL A 76 -7.75 -7.03 4.67
C VAL A 76 -7.57 -5.97 3.58
N THR A 77 -6.49 -5.20 3.63
CA THR A 77 -6.20 -4.15 2.64
C THR A 77 -5.99 -4.74 1.25
N VAL A 78 -5.25 -5.84 1.13
CA VAL A 78 -5.03 -6.53 -0.15
C VAL A 78 -6.35 -6.98 -0.77
N VAL A 79 -7.23 -7.61 0.02
CA VAL A 79 -8.57 -8.00 -0.45
C VAL A 79 -9.41 -6.77 -0.81
N ALA A 80 -9.34 -5.72 0.00
CA ALA A 80 -10.09 -4.49 -0.22
C ALA A 80 -9.71 -3.77 -1.52
N TYR A 81 -8.50 -3.93 -2.07
CA TYR A 81 -8.13 -3.40 -3.39
C TYR A 81 -9.02 -3.89 -4.53
N LEU A 82 -9.70 -5.03 -4.39
CA LEU A 82 -10.67 -5.50 -5.39
C LEU A 82 -11.85 -4.52 -5.55
N ILE A 83 -12.23 -3.79 -4.50
CA ILE A 83 -13.35 -2.85 -4.51
C ILE A 83 -13.09 -1.66 -5.45
N PRO A 84 -12.00 -0.88 -5.33
CA PRO A 84 -11.69 0.20 -6.25
C PRO A 84 -11.39 -0.30 -7.68
N VAL A 85 -10.87 -1.53 -7.85
CA VAL A 85 -10.70 -2.13 -9.18
C VAL A 85 -12.06 -2.36 -9.84
N VAL A 86 -12.98 -3.07 -9.18
CA VAL A 86 -14.31 -3.37 -9.72
C VAL A 86 -15.11 -2.09 -9.96
N THR A 87 -15.13 -1.17 -8.98
CA THR A 87 -15.83 0.11 -9.12
C THR A 87 -15.18 1.00 -10.18
N GLY A 88 -13.85 0.99 -10.32
CA GLY A 88 -13.11 1.73 -11.33
C GLY A 88 -13.43 1.25 -12.75
N LEU A 89 -13.42 -0.08 -12.97
CA LEU A 89 -13.83 -0.67 -14.24
C LEU A 89 -15.28 -0.33 -14.60
N ARG A 90 -16.20 -0.29 -13.62
CA ARG A 90 -17.56 0.19 -13.83
C ARG A 90 -17.59 1.66 -14.26
N THR A 91 -16.79 2.53 -13.62
CA THR A 91 -16.72 3.96 -13.98
C THR A 91 -16.16 4.25 -15.37
N ILE A 92 -15.35 3.35 -15.93
CA ILE A 92 -14.87 3.46 -17.31
C ILE A 92 -16.01 3.22 -18.30
N ARG A 93 -16.94 2.31 -17.97
CA ARG A 93 -18.10 1.98 -18.81
C ARG A 93 -19.25 2.97 -18.65
N ASP A 94 -19.52 3.39 -17.42
CA ASP A 94 -20.62 4.31 -17.08
C ASP A 94 -20.22 5.23 -15.92
N GLU A 95 -20.38 6.54 -16.12
CA GLU A 95 -20.03 7.55 -15.14
C GLU A 95 -20.92 7.54 -13.89
N ALA A 96 -22.07 6.87 -13.91
CA ALA A 96 -22.98 6.76 -12.76
C ALA A 96 -22.29 6.19 -11.50
N GLY A 97 -21.24 5.37 -11.66
CA GLY A 97 -20.50 4.76 -10.56
C GLY A 97 -19.46 5.66 -9.87
N LYS A 98 -19.21 6.89 -10.37
CA LYS A 98 -18.09 7.74 -9.92
C LYS A 98 -18.09 8.00 -8.42
N GLY A 99 -19.25 8.28 -7.84
CA GLY A 99 -19.38 8.54 -6.40
C GLY A 99 -19.02 7.33 -5.55
N LEU A 100 -19.43 6.13 -5.97
CA LEU A 100 -19.09 4.88 -5.29
C LEU A 100 -17.60 4.57 -5.40
N HIS A 101 -17.02 4.71 -6.60
CA HIS A 101 -15.58 4.51 -6.80
C HIS A 101 -14.76 5.47 -5.93
N CYS A 102 -15.16 6.75 -5.85
CA CYS A 102 -14.49 7.73 -5.01
C CYS A 102 -14.50 7.32 -3.53
N LYS A 103 -15.66 6.94 -2.98
CA LYS A 103 -15.77 6.47 -1.59
C LYS A 103 -14.93 5.22 -1.33
N ALA A 104 -15.02 4.23 -2.22
CA ALA A 104 -14.24 2.99 -2.14
C ALA A 104 -12.74 3.25 -2.20
N ALA A 105 -12.28 4.11 -3.12
CA ALA A 105 -10.87 4.46 -3.26
C ALA A 105 -10.34 5.15 -2.00
N HIS A 106 -11.06 6.12 -1.42
CA HIS A 106 -10.63 6.78 -0.18
C HIS A 106 -10.56 5.82 1.00
N LEU A 107 -11.54 4.91 1.14
CA LEU A 107 -11.52 3.87 2.17
C LEU A 107 -10.27 2.99 2.03
N VAL A 108 -9.99 2.50 0.83
CA VAL A 108 -8.86 1.60 0.60
C VAL A 108 -7.52 2.33 0.73
N ILE A 109 -7.42 3.59 0.30
CA ILE A 109 -6.24 4.42 0.55
C ILE A 109 -6.02 4.62 2.05
N ALA A 110 -7.07 4.88 2.83
CA ALA A 110 -6.95 5.00 4.29
C ALA A 110 -6.45 3.70 4.93
N LEU A 111 -7.00 2.54 4.52
CA LEU A 111 -6.51 1.23 4.95
C LEU A 111 -5.04 0.99 4.56
N THR A 112 -4.64 1.42 3.36
CA THR A 112 -3.25 1.34 2.87
C THR A 112 -2.31 2.16 3.73
N VAL A 113 -2.69 3.40 4.06
CA VAL A 113 -1.90 4.27 4.94
C VAL A 113 -1.77 3.66 6.34
N LEU A 114 -2.85 3.14 6.92
CA LEU A 114 -2.80 2.45 8.21
C LEU A 114 -1.91 1.19 8.16
N THR A 115 -1.95 0.45 7.05
CA THR A 115 -1.08 -0.72 6.81
C THR A 115 0.38 -0.30 6.74
N ALA A 116 0.69 0.78 6.02
CA ALA A 116 2.04 1.32 5.93
C ALA A 116 2.58 1.80 7.29
N ILE A 117 1.75 2.50 8.07
CA ILE A 117 2.10 2.96 9.42
C ILE A 117 2.38 1.77 10.33
N SER A 118 1.46 0.81 10.40
CA SER A 118 1.62 -0.39 11.25
C SER A 118 2.83 -1.24 10.83
N GLY A 119 3.08 -1.38 9.53
CA GLY A 119 4.25 -2.14 9.04
C GLY A 119 5.56 -1.43 9.34
N THR A 120 5.60 -0.10 9.22
CA THR A 120 6.77 0.70 9.61
C THR A 120 7.01 0.60 11.11
N ALA A 121 5.96 0.69 11.93
CA ALA A 121 6.07 0.52 13.38
C ALA A 121 6.58 -0.89 13.75
N MET A 122 6.08 -1.94 13.10
CA MET A 122 6.54 -3.32 13.28
C MET A 122 8.05 -3.44 13.03
N VAL A 123 8.55 -2.90 11.91
CA VAL A 123 10.00 -2.95 11.59
C VAL A 123 10.83 -2.14 12.58
N LEU A 124 10.36 -0.96 13.01
CA LEU A 124 11.08 -0.12 13.97
C LEU A 124 11.15 -0.73 15.38
N MET A 125 10.20 -1.60 15.73
CA MET A 125 10.13 -2.28 17.01
C MET A 125 10.70 -3.70 16.98
N ALA A 126 11.04 -4.22 15.81
CA ALA A 126 11.65 -5.52 15.64
C ALA A 126 13.14 -5.50 16.00
N THR A 127 13.69 -6.65 16.38
CA THR A 127 15.12 -6.82 16.71
C THR A 127 15.87 -7.45 15.53
N PRO A 128 17.09 -6.98 15.17
CA PRO A 128 17.88 -7.60 14.11
C PRO A 128 18.32 -9.03 14.47
N LEU A 129 18.16 -9.98 13.54
CA LEU A 129 18.69 -11.33 13.68
C LEU A 129 20.20 -11.31 13.44
N GLY A 130 21.00 -11.68 14.45
CA GLY A 130 22.47 -11.70 14.38
C GLY A 130 23.19 -10.59 15.15
N ALA A 131 22.46 -9.75 15.89
CA ALA A 131 23.05 -8.93 16.96
C ALA A 131 23.08 -9.74 18.27
N SER A 132 23.91 -10.78 18.31
CA SER A 132 24.20 -11.61 19.49
C SER A 132 25.69 -11.87 19.58
#